data_AF-A0A1C0YNX1-F1
#
_entry.id   AF-A0A1C0YNX1-F1
#
_cell.length_a   1.000
_cell.length_b   1.000
_cell.length_c   1.000
_cell.angle_alpha   90.00
_cell.angle_beta   90.00
_cell.angle_gamma   90.00
#
_symmetry.space_group_name_H-M   'P 1'
#
loop_
_entity.id
_entity.type
_entity.pdbx_description
1 polymer ?
#
loop_
_entity_poly.entity_id
_entity_poly.type
_entity_poly.pdbx_seq_one_letter_code
_entity_poly.pdbx_strand_id
1 'polypeptide(L)'
;MIVNKVSYGGENLVTVYHRGIEDEVESYERKIIKQKINQYNLCFEQYKVNVDDLNNITSTLSVQEGFLTPKDNLNIYSSRVCARVTRYVSAVKPRKIIKTLEDKFEFNLSIETIININEFIKKYTGLDLNKNPIFYGDTFIFEPIEIDLCKNESKGLTIRNIEAHSEIVIRFRNNGMIVYAYKRLFEDEVLEVEINPEIDWTFFDIEFYKDNELIFCDSDLFFFGSMRLSMGISNRPKSVKLNSLSSYLDIPTEPTRVESVIGEEINQIEDLYAKSNFEMSRKIRNEQEVNNITFIKPGETNRALKEITEFLNKNFEEVWIFDPYFTDRTRFNKTFDWLKIFSELPLKKINFLFYCKNEDNAYSYNALETEVVENALLDNIIENKTLNWTFIETKSAIHDRFILTKASDGQFSGITVGTSLNSVDTNHFCINHLNHNSTKTILNELSDFLDDENVKGFFKI
;
A
#
# COMPACT_ATOMS: atom_id res chain seq x y z
N MET A 1 -28.89 -9.38 -30.31
CA MET A 1 -28.38 -8.54 -29.21
C MET A 1 -28.80 -9.11 -27.88
N ILE A 2 -28.00 -8.86 -26.85
CA ILE A 2 -28.37 -9.14 -25.45
C ILE A 2 -28.84 -7.83 -24.83
N VAL A 3 -29.96 -7.86 -24.11
CA VAL A 3 -30.50 -6.70 -23.40
C VAL A 3 -30.31 -6.90 -21.92
N ASN A 4 -29.80 -5.89 -21.25
CA ASN A 4 -29.72 -5.75 -19.81
C ASN A 4 -30.59 -4.56 -19.39
N LYS A 5 -31.66 -4.84 -18.67
CA LYS A 5 -32.67 -3.83 -18.29
C LYS A 5 -32.81 -3.76 -16.79
N VAL A 6 -32.72 -2.55 -16.23
CA VAL A 6 -32.97 -2.32 -14.80
C VAL A 6 -34.23 -1.47 -14.66
N SER A 7 -35.12 -1.85 -13.73
CA SER A 7 -36.36 -1.13 -13.44
C SER A 7 -36.62 -1.03 -11.94
N TYR A 8 -37.29 0.04 -11.49
CA TYR A 8 -37.68 0.25 -10.10
C TYR A 8 -39.13 0.71 -10.00
N GLY A 9 -39.93 -0.04 -9.24
CA GLY A 9 -41.36 0.24 -9.11
C GLY A 9 -42.11 0.24 -10.45
N GLY A 10 -41.63 -0.51 -11.45
CA GLY A 10 -42.23 -0.58 -12.79
C GLY A 10 -41.78 0.51 -13.77
N GLU A 11 -40.91 1.44 -13.37
CA GLU A 11 -40.27 2.39 -14.30
C GLU A 11 -38.90 1.87 -14.73
N ASN A 12 -38.57 1.99 -16.01
CA ASN A 12 -37.25 1.63 -16.53
C ASN A 12 -36.23 2.67 -16.07
N LEU A 13 -35.16 2.19 -15.43
CA LEU A 13 -34.08 3.04 -14.94
C LEU A 13 -32.94 3.16 -15.94
N VAL A 14 -32.61 2.08 -16.64
CA VAL A 14 -31.63 2.07 -17.73
C VAL A 14 -31.83 0.81 -18.58
N THR A 15 -31.57 0.93 -19.87
CA THR A 15 -31.52 -0.21 -20.79
C THR A 15 -30.16 -0.23 -21.48
N VAL A 16 -29.50 -1.39 -21.49
CA VAL A 16 -28.20 -1.60 -22.13
C VAL A 16 -28.34 -2.74 -23.11
N TYR A 17 -28.15 -2.45 -24.38
CA TYR A 17 -28.05 -3.42 -25.46
C TYR A 17 -26.57 -3.74 -25.68
N HIS A 18 -26.25 -5.02 -25.83
CA HIS A 18 -24.95 -5.50 -26.25
C HIS A 18 -25.10 -6.16 -27.62
N ARG A 19 -24.42 -5.62 -28.63
CA ARG A 19 -24.41 -6.10 -30.01
C ARG A 19 -23.05 -6.72 -30.34
N GLY A 20 -23.04 -7.82 -31.09
CA GLY A 20 -21.81 -8.51 -31.52
C GLY A 20 -21.30 -9.61 -30.59
N ILE A 21 -21.99 -9.91 -29.49
CA ILE A 21 -21.62 -10.94 -28.50
C ILE A 21 -22.71 -12.01 -28.33
N GLU A 22 -23.64 -12.10 -29.29
CA GLU A 22 -24.81 -12.96 -29.20
C GLU A 22 -24.52 -14.46 -29.27
N ASP A 23 -23.34 -14.83 -29.76
CA ASP A 23 -22.93 -16.18 -30.12
C ASP A 23 -21.89 -16.79 -29.15
N GLU A 24 -21.34 -15.98 -28.22
CA GLU A 24 -20.31 -16.42 -27.27
C GLU A 24 -20.84 -17.34 -26.15
N VAL A 25 -22.17 -17.43 -25.97
CA VAL A 25 -22.77 -18.26 -24.91
C VAL A 25 -24.06 -18.91 -25.41
N GLU A 26 -24.03 -20.22 -25.63
CA GLU A 26 -25.15 -21.02 -26.16
C GLU A 26 -26.42 -21.04 -25.25
N SER A 27 -26.40 -20.43 -24.07
CA SER A 27 -27.48 -20.51 -23.07
C SER A 27 -27.80 -19.20 -22.32
N TYR A 28 -28.09 -18.10 -23.02
CA TYR A 28 -28.78 -16.96 -22.38
C TYR A 28 -30.27 -17.28 -22.15
N GLU A 29 -30.58 -18.13 -21.17
CA GLU A 29 -31.91 -18.18 -20.58
C GLU A 29 -32.24 -16.81 -19.94
N ARG A 30 -33.50 -16.39 -20.02
CA ARG A 30 -33.95 -15.11 -19.44
C ARG A 30 -33.60 -15.08 -17.95
N LYS A 31 -32.72 -14.16 -17.55
CA LYS A 31 -32.29 -13.99 -16.15
C LYS A 31 -33.06 -12.85 -15.52
N ILE A 32 -33.65 -13.08 -14.35
CA ILE A 32 -34.37 -12.05 -13.59
C ILE A 32 -33.86 -12.04 -12.16
N ILE A 33 -33.43 -10.88 -11.67
CA ILE A 33 -32.99 -10.68 -10.28
C ILE A 33 -33.83 -9.56 -9.68
N LYS A 34 -34.33 -9.77 -8.47
CA LYS A 34 -35.16 -8.80 -7.76
C LYS A 34 -34.61 -8.53 -6.37
N GLN A 35 -34.55 -7.27 -6.00
CA GLN A 35 -34.20 -6.81 -4.66
C GLN A 35 -35.25 -5.81 -4.19
N LYS A 36 -35.74 -5.95 -2.96
CA LYS A 36 -36.68 -4.97 -2.39
C LYS A 36 -35.91 -3.79 -1.82
N ILE A 37 -36.25 -2.58 -2.26
CA ILE A 37 -35.70 -1.32 -1.74
C ILE A 37 -36.86 -0.40 -1.40
N ASN A 38 -37.00 -0.08 -0.12
CA ASN A 38 -38.19 0.55 0.45
C ASN A 38 -39.46 -0.25 0.09
N GLN A 39 -40.44 0.40 -0.53
CA GLN A 39 -41.73 -0.21 -0.88
C GLN A 39 -41.78 -0.82 -2.29
N TYR A 40 -40.73 -0.67 -3.11
CA TYR A 40 -40.70 -1.15 -4.49
C TYR A 40 -39.61 -2.21 -4.71
N ASN A 41 -39.80 -3.02 -5.75
CA ASN A 41 -38.76 -3.92 -6.24
C ASN A 41 -37.87 -3.18 -7.24
N LEU A 42 -36.56 -3.33 -7.04
CA LEU A 42 -35.52 -3.09 -8.04
C LEU A 42 -35.30 -4.41 -8.78
N CYS A 43 -35.46 -4.39 -10.09
CA CYS A 43 -35.44 -5.59 -10.93
C CYS A 43 -34.39 -5.44 -12.03
N PHE A 44 -33.55 -6.45 -12.19
CA PHE A 44 -32.70 -6.64 -13.37
C PHE A 44 -33.29 -7.76 -14.23
N GLU A 45 -33.33 -7.53 -15.54
CA GLU A 45 -33.72 -8.53 -16.54
C GLU A 45 -32.68 -8.59 -17.66
N GLN A 46 -32.27 -9.81 -18.01
CA GLN A 46 -31.40 -10.08 -19.14
C GLN A 46 -32.05 -11.06 -20.11
N TYR A 47 -32.04 -10.74 -21.41
CA TYR A 47 -32.62 -11.59 -22.46
C TYR A 47 -32.08 -11.26 -23.85
N LYS A 48 -32.18 -12.22 -24.78
CA LYS A 48 -31.79 -12.03 -26.20
C LYS A 48 -32.94 -11.39 -26.98
N VAL A 49 -32.62 -10.46 -27.87
CA VAL A 49 -33.54 -9.81 -28.80
C VAL A 49 -32.95 -9.69 -30.20
N ASN A 50 -33.83 -9.52 -31.19
CA ASN A 50 -33.47 -9.19 -32.55
C ASN A 50 -33.16 -7.68 -32.69
N VAL A 51 -32.47 -7.32 -33.78
CA VAL A 51 -32.10 -5.93 -34.08
C VAL A 51 -33.33 -5.02 -34.20
N ASP A 52 -34.46 -5.56 -34.67
CA ASP A 52 -35.73 -4.81 -34.80
C ASP A 52 -36.27 -4.26 -33.47
N ASP A 53 -35.82 -4.77 -32.32
CA ASP A 53 -36.21 -4.24 -31.01
C ASP A 53 -35.73 -2.80 -30.79
N LEU A 54 -34.70 -2.35 -31.51
CA LEU A 54 -34.26 -0.95 -31.49
C LEU A 54 -35.34 0.02 -31.99
N ASN A 55 -36.26 -0.45 -32.84
CA ASN A 55 -37.38 0.36 -33.31
C ASN A 55 -38.39 0.68 -32.18
N ASN A 56 -38.33 -0.04 -31.06
CA ASN A 56 -39.17 0.19 -29.89
C ASN A 56 -38.63 1.27 -28.95
N ILE A 57 -37.43 1.80 -29.21
CA ILE A 57 -36.86 2.91 -28.43
C ILE A 57 -37.66 4.18 -28.74
N THR A 58 -38.52 4.56 -27.79
CA THR A 58 -39.42 5.71 -27.90
C THR A 58 -39.03 6.81 -26.91
N SER A 59 -39.56 8.02 -27.12
CA SER A 59 -39.31 9.18 -26.23
C SER A 59 -37.85 9.64 -26.17
N THR A 60 -37.11 9.50 -27.26
CA THR A 60 -35.73 9.97 -27.41
C THR A 60 -35.69 11.48 -27.62
N LEU A 61 -34.93 12.20 -26.79
CA LEU A 61 -34.61 13.61 -26.96
C LEU A 61 -33.50 13.84 -27.99
N SER A 62 -32.44 13.03 -27.91
CA SER A 62 -31.28 13.11 -28.80
C SER A 62 -30.54 11.77 -28.86
N VAL A 63 -29.84 11.52 -29.95
CA VAL A 63 -28.94 10.37 -30.11
C VAL A 63 -27.50 10.86 -30.09
N GLN A 64 -26.65 10.17 -29.34
CA GLN A 64 -25.22 10.46 -29.24
C GLN A 64 -24.45 9.20 -29.62
N GLU A 65 -23.48 9.34 -30.51
CA GLU A 65 -22.59 8.25 -30.92
C GLU A 65 -21.16 8.58 -30.50
N GLY A 66 -20.40 7.55 -30.15
CA GLY A 66 -19.03 7.72 -29.72
C GLY A 66 -18.23 6.43 -29.70
N PHE A 67 -16.92 6.60 -29.54
CA PHE A 67 -15.96 5.54 -29.34
C PHE A 67 -15.40 5.65 -27.92
N LEU A 68 -15.30 4.51 -27.23
CA LEU A 68 -14.83 4.40 -25.87
C LEU A 68 -13.59 3.49 -25.82
N THR A 69 -12.52 4.02 -25.28
CA THR A 69 -11.30 3.27 -24.93
C THR A 69 -11.54 2.42 -23.67
N PRO A 70 -10.67 1.44 -23.35
CA PRO A 70 -10.83 0.61 -22.16
C PRO A 70 -10.72 1.40 -20.84
N LYS A 71 -10.12 2.59 -20.88
CA LYS A 71 -9.95 3.47 -19.71
C LYS A 71 -11.12 4.45 -19.50
N ASP A 72 -12.04 4.55 -20.46
CA ASP A 72 -13.16 5.48 -20.37
C ASP A 72 -14.19 5.08 -19.32
N ASN A 73 -14.64 6.05 -18.53
CA ASN A 73 -15.59 5.83 -17.42
C ASN A 73 -16.96 5.26 -17.86
N LEU A 74 -17.34 5.48 -19.12
CA LEU A 74 -18.60 4.98 -19.69
C LEU A 74 -18.45 3.57 -20.29
N ASN A 75 -17.23 3.10 -20.50
CA ASN A 75 -17.00 1.77 -21.04
C ASN A 75 -17.37 0.72 -19.99
N ILE A 76 -18.31 -0.15 -20.34
CA ILE A 76 -18.86 -1.16 -19.43
C ILE A 76 -18.15 -2.51 -19.53
N TYR A 77 -17.20 -2.65 -20.48
CA TYR A 77 -16.41 -3.84 -20.66
C TYR A 77 -15.12 -3.81 -19.82
N SER A 78 -14.42 -4.94 -19.76
CA SER A 78 -13.19 -5.09 -18.98
C SER A 78 -12.02 -4.28 -19.56
N SER A 79 -10.89 -4.27 -18.84
CA SER A 79 -9.76 -3.35 -19.04
C SER A 79 -8.94 -3.52 -20.33
N ARG A 80 -9.48 -4.12 -21.39
CA ARG A 80 -8.80 -4.30 -22.70
C ARG A 80 -9.74 -4.22 -23.91
N VAL A 81 -11.02 -3.98 -23.66
CA VAL A 81 -12.05 -4.02 -24.71
C VAL A 81 -12.49 -2.59 -24.98
N CYS A 82 -12.30 -2.11 -26.20
CA CYS A 82 -12.89 -0.86 -26.65
C CYS A 82 -14.38 -1.06 -26.91
N ALA A 83 -15.14 0.02 -27.05
CA ALA A 83 -16.54 -0.09 -27.45
C ALA A 83 -16.97 1.07 -28.33
N ARG A 84 -17.78 0.77 -29.35
CA ARG A 84 -18.66 1.80 -29.93
C ARG A 84 -19.90 1.89 -29.07
N VAL A 85 -20.37 3.12 -28.84
CA VAL A 85 -21.56 3.38 -28.04
C VAL A 85 -22.52 4.28 -28.81
N THR A 86 -23.79 3.89 -28.80
CA THR A 86 -24.90 4.75 -29.20
C THR A 86 -25.82 4.96 -28.00
N ARG A 87 -25.96 6.19 -27.54
CA ARG A 87 -26.82 6.58 -26.42
C ARG A 87 -28.05 7.30 -26.94
N TYR A 88 -29.22 6.76 -26.59
CA TYR A 88 -30.52 7.39 -26.78
C TYR A 88 -30.89 8.10 -25.48
N VAL A 89 -30.76 9.42 -25.47
CA VAL A 89 -31.09 10.26 -24.32
C VAL A 89 -32.60 10.33 -24.17
N SER A 90 -33.13 9.90 -23.03
CA SER A 90 -34.58 9.95 -22.81
C SER A 90 -35.05 11.37 -22.52
N ALA A 91 -36.13 11.77 -23.20
CA ALA A 91 -36.86 13.01 -22.94
C ALA A 91 -37.62 12.97 -21.60
N VAL A 92 -37.87 11.78 -21.05
CA VAL A 92 -38.64 11.59 -19.81
C VAL A 92 -37.83 10.75 -18.82
N LYS A 93 -37.54 11.34 -17.66
CA LYS A 93 -36.80 10.68 -16.58
C LYS A 93 -37.75 9.88 -15.67
N PRO A 94 -37.29 8.74 -15.08
CA PRO A 94 -38.12 7.91 -14.21
C PRO A 94 -38.50 8.67 -12.95
N ARG A 95 -39.80 8.99 -12.79
CA ARG A 95 -40.34 9.89 -11.76
C ARG A 95 -40.15 9.36 -10.33
N LYS A 96 -40.03 8.05 -10.17
CA LYS A 96 -39.77 7.40 -8.87
C LYS A 96 -38.34 7.65 -8.37
N ILE A 97 -37.42 7.98 -9.26
CA ILE A 97 -36.02 8.27 -8.93
C ILE A 97 -35.72 9.76 -9.10
N ILE A 98 -36.20 10.37 -10.18
CA ILE A 98 -35.88 11.74 -10.59
C ILE A 98 -37.15 12.59 -10.57
N LYS A 99 -37.15 13.62 -9.74
CA LYS A 99 -38.11 14.71 -9.76
C LYS A 99 -37.71 15.71 -10.85
N THR A 100 -38.62 16.00 -11.77
CA THR A 100 -38.45 17.05 -12.79
C THR A 100 -39.09 18.33 -12.29
N LEU A 101 -38.29 19.40 -12.20
CA LEU A 101 -38.73 20.77 -11.90
C LEU A 101 -38.63 21.62 -13.18
N GLU A 102 -39.13 22.86 -13.13
CA GLU A 102 -39.16 23.74 -14.31
C GLU A 102 -37.77 24.03 -14.89
N ASP A 103 -36.73 24.09 -14.05
CA ASP A 103 -35.38 24.49 -14.41
C ASP A 103 -34.30 23.42 -14.12
N LYS A 104 -34.65 22.30 -13.47
CA LYS A 104 -33.68 21.26 -13.07
C LYS A 104 -34.28 19.89 -12.80
N PHE A 105 -33.40 18.89 -12.65
CA PHE A 105 -33.70 17.56 -12.15
C PHE A 105 -33.14 17.37 -10.74
N GLU A 106 -33.88 16.70 -9.86
CA GLU A 106 -33.46 16.35 -8.51
C GLU A 106 -33.78 14.89 -8.19
N PHE A 107 -33.10 14.28 -7.21
CA PHE A 107 -33.49 12.96 -6.73
C PHE A 107 -34.78 13.02 -5.90
N ASN A 108 -35.67 12.07 -6.13
CA ASN A 108 -36.92 11.89 -5.38
C ASN A 108 -36.76 10.94 -4.17
N LEU A 109 -35.58 10.33 -3.99
CA LEU A 109 -35.25 9.41 -2.91
C LEU A 109 -34.04 9.91 -2.12
N SER A 110 -33.81 9.35 -0.92
CA SER A 110 -32.60 9.64 -0.15
C SER A 110 -31.34 9.23 -0.90
N ILE A 111 -30.23 9.95 -0.68
CA ILE A 111 -28.94 9.68 -1.33
C ILE A 111 -28.44 8.26 -1.05
N GLU A 112 -28.60 7.77 0.19
CA GLU A 112 -28.27 6.38 0.54
C GLU A 112 -29.03 5.36 -0.33
N THR A 113 -30.32 5.61 -0.57
CA THR A 113 -31.13 4.76 -1.46
C THR A 113 -30.63 4.83 -2.91
N ILE A 114 -30.27 6.02 -3.38
CA ILE A 114 -29.74 6.23 -4.74
C ILE A 114 -28.41 5.49 -4.93
N ILE A 115 -27.51 5.56 -3.95
CA ILE A 115 -26.24 4.83 -3.98
C ILE A 115 -26.49 3.32 -4.12
N ASN A 116 -27.38 2.76 -3.30
CA ASN A 116 -27.73 1.33 -3.36
C ASN A 116 -28.31 0.92 -4.74
N ILE A 117 -29.15 1.77 -5.34
CA ILE A 117 -29.69 1.53 -6.68
C ILE A 117 -28.58 1.62 -7.74
N ASN A 118 -27.70 2.62 -7.65
CA ASN A 118 -26.58 2.80 -8.58
C ASN A 118 -25.59 1.63 -8.51
N GLU A 119 -25.28 1.12 -7.31
CA GLU A 119 -24.44 -0.06 -7.12
C GLU A 119 -25.05 -1.31 -7.76
N PHE A 120 -26.36 -1.50 -7.60
CA PHE A 120 -27.07 -2.58 -8.27
C PHE A 120 -27.02 -2.44 -9.80
N ILE A 121 -27.27 -1.24 -10.34
CA ILE A 121 -27.17 -0.98 -11.79
C ILE A 121 -25.76 -1.28 -12.29
N LYS A 122 -24.73 -0.75 -11.62
CA LYS A 122 -23.33 -0.97 -11.99
C LYS A 122 -22.94 -2.45 -11.94
N LYS A 123 -23.36 -3.17 -10.91
CA LYS A 123 -23.09 -4.60 -10.76
C LYS A 123 -23.63 -5.44 -11.92
N TYR A 124 -24.81 -5.12 -12.44
CA TYR A 124 -25.48 -5.94 -13.45
C TYR A 124 -25.36 -5.42 -14.88
N THR A 125 -25.02 -4.14 -15.08
CA THR A 125 -24.92 -3.52 -16.41
C THR A 125 -23.54 -2.93 -16.70
N GLY A 126 -22.66 -2.82 -15.70
CA GLY A 126 -21.38 -2.12 -15.79
C GLY A 126 -21.47 -0.58 -15.68
N LEU A 127 -22.65 0.01 -15.92
CA LEU A 127 -22.82 1.47 -15.93
C LEU A 127 -22.76 2.07 -14.52
N ASP A 128 -21.87 3.05 -14.32
CA ASP A 128 -21.70 3.76 -13.06
C ASP A 128 -22.49 5.08 -13.03
N LEU A 129 -23.75 5.01 -12.60
CA LEU A 129 -24.62 6.19 -12.49
C LEU A 129 -24.23 7.12 -11.33
N ASN A 130 -23.32 6.74 -10.43
CA ASN A 130 -22.79 7.69 -9.45
C ASN A 130 -21.96 8.79 -10.13
N LYS A 131 -21.30 8.47 -11.25
CA LYS A 131 -20.52 9.44 -12.03
C LYS A 131 -21.41 10.33 -12.90
N ASN A 132 -22.48 9.77 -13.46
CA ASN A 132 -23.40 10.49 -14.35
C ASN A 132 -24.87 10.13 -14.06
N PRO A 133 -25.47 10.71 -13.00
CA PRO A 133 -26.84 10.37 -12.63
C PRO A 133 -27.91 10.74 -13.67
N ILE A 134 -27.60 11.67 -14.56
CA ILE A 134 -28.53 12.07 -15.62
C ILE A 134 -28.84 10.94 -16.61
N PHE A 135 -28.09 9.83 -16.59
CA PHE A 135 -28.32 8.66 -17.43
C PHE A 135 -29.56 7.85 -17.05
N TYR A 136 -30.21 8.15 -15.93
CA TYR A 136 -31.50 7.55 -15.61
C TYR A 136 -32.52 7.73 -16.75
N GLY A 137 -33.18 6.64 -17.13
CA GLY A 137 -34.14 6.56 -18.22
C GLY A 137 -33.51 6.38 -19.61
N ASP A 138 -32.19 6.53 -19.77
CA ASP A 138 -31.54 6.43 -21.08
C ASP A 138 -31.37 4.97 -21.52
N THR A 139 -31.21 4.81 -22.83
CA THR A 139 -30.89 3.53 -23.46
C THR A 139 -29.53 3.62 -24.13
N PHE A 140 -28.68 2.62 -23.90
CA PHE A 140 -27.35 2.51 -24.49
C PHE A 140 -27.28 1.28 -25.37
N ILE A 141 -26.63 1.39 -26.52
CA ILE A 141 -26.18 0.28 -27.34
C ILE A 141 -24.68 0.28 -27.27
N PHE A 142 -24.11 -0.79 -26.76
CA PHE A 142 -22.68 -1.03 -26.74
C PHE A 142 -22.36 -2.17 -27.70
N GLU A 143 -21.27 -2.01 -28.43
CA GLU A 143 -20.70 -3.07 -29.23
C GLU A 143 -19.20 -3.12 -28.96
N PRO A 144 -18.73 -4.22 -28.35
CA PRO A 144 -17.36 -4.37 -27.94
C PRO A 144 -16.47 -4.57 -29.15
N ILE A 145 -15.25 -4.05 -29.05
CA ILE A 145 -14.20 -4.23 -30.03
C ILE A 145 -12.98 -4.73 -29.28
N GLU A 146 -12.62 -5.98 -29.55
CA GLU A 146 -11.42 -6.64 -29.06
C GLU A 146 -10.51 -6.96 -30.23
N ILE A 147 -9.20 -6.95 -29.97
CA ILE A 147 -8.17 -7.29 -30.93
C ILE A 147 -7.38 -8.47 -30.39
N ASP A 148 -7.18 -9.49 -31.23
CA ASP A 148 -6.31 -10.61 -30.91
C ASP A 148 -4.84 -10.16 -31.00
N LEU A 149 -4.26 -9.92 -29.83
CA LEU A 149 -2.93 -9.40 -29.63
C LEU A 149 -2.19 -10.23 -28.58
N CYS A 150 -1.03 -10.76 -28.94
CA CYS A 150 -0.16 -11.48 -28.01
C CYS A 150 1.32 -11.11 -28.16
N LYS A 151 2.08 -11.29 -27.08
CA LYS A 151 3.55 -11.23 -27.12
C LYS A 151 4.07 -12.46 -27.88
N ASN A 152 5.03 -12.27 -28.77
CA ASN A 152 5.70 -13.37 -29.46
C ASN A 152 7.05 -13.74 -28.80
N GLU A 153 7.65 -14.83 -29.28
CA GLU A 153 8.92 -15.35 -28.74
C GLU A 153 10.10 -14.38 -28.92
N SER A 154 10.04 -13.52 -29.94
CA SER A 154 11.08 -12.53 -30.25
C SER A 154 10.96 -11.24 -29.45
N LYS A 155 10.20 -11.24 -28.34
CA LYS A 155 9.85 -10.05 -27.55
C LYS A 155 9.18 -8.95 -28.38
N GLY A 156 8.51 -9.33 -29.46
CA GLY A 156 7.66 -8.47 -30.28
C GLY A 156 6.17 -8.73 -30.02
N LEU A 157 5.34 -8.25 -30.95
CA LEU A 157 3.89 -8.41 -30.93
C LEU A 157 3.43 -9.23 -32.12
N THR A 158 2.42 -10.06 -31.91
CA THR A 158 1.65 -10.71 -32.96
C THR A 158 0.22 -10.20 -32.87
N ILE A 159 -0.31 -9.71 -33.99
CA ILE A 159 -1.69 -9.26 -34.15
C ILE A 159 -2.36 -10.16 -35.19
N ARG A 160 -3.55 -10.67 -34.90
CA ARG A 160 -4.29 -11.57 -35.79
C ARG A 160 -5.57 -10.95 -36.34
N ASN A 161 -6.05 -11.53 -37.45
CA ASN A 161 -7.34 -11.25 -38.10
C ASN A 161 -7.52 -9.75 -38.41
N ILE A 162 -6.55 -9.17 -39.11
CA ILE A 162 -6.60 -7.77 -39.53
C ILE A 162 -7.47 -7.67 -40.80
N GLU A 163 -8.56 -6.94 -40.71
CA GLU A 163 -9.45 -6.70 -41.84
C GLU A 163 -8.80 -5.82 -42.92
N ALA A 164 -9.25 -5.97 -44.17
CA ALA A 164 -8.85 -5.10 -45.27
C ALA A 164 -9.14 -3.62 -44.98
N HIS A 165 -8.33 -2.73 -45.56
CA HIS A 165 -8.37 -1.28 -45.39
C HIS A 165 -8.15 -0.80 -43.93
N SER A 166 -7.42 -1.59 -43.15
CA SER A 166 -7.04 -1.23 -41.79
C SER A 166 -5.66 -0.58 -41.72
N GLU A 167 -5.48 0.40 -40.85
CA GLU A 167 -4.18 1.00 -40.51
C GLU A 167 -3.88 0.77 -39.02
N ILE A 168 -2.69 0.26 -38.73
CA ILE A 168 -2.22 0.03 -37.36
C ILE A 168 -1.10 1.02 -37.05
N VAL A 169 -1.19 1.66 -35.89
CA VAL A 169 -0.13 2.49 -35.32
C VAL A 169 0.23 1.96 -33.94
N ILE A 170 1.49 1.57 -33.74
CA ILE A 170 2.00 1.10 -32.44
C ILE A 170 3.16 1.98 -32.01
N ARG A 171 3.16 2.41 -30.75
CA ARG A 171 4.24 3.21 -30.16
C ARG A 171 4.82 2.45 -28.98
N PHE A 172 5.96 1.84 -29.18
CA PHE A 172 6.70 1.13 -28.13
C PHE A 172 7.45 2.13 -27.26
N ARG A 173 7.40 1.93 -25.95
CA ARG A 173 7.90 2.86 -24.94
C ARG A 173 8.82 2.19 -23.94
N ASN A 174 9.77 2.97 -23.44
CA ASN A 174 10.64 2.60 -22.33
C ASN A 174 10.90 3.84 -21.44
N ASN A 175 10.73 3.71 -20.12
CA ASN A 175 10.88 4.79 -19.14
C ASN A 175 10.14 6.10 -19.54
N GLY A 176 8.94 5.96 -20.10
CA GLY A 176 8.11 7.09 -20.55
C GLY A 176 8.45 7.67 -21.93
N MET A 177 9.54 7.24 -22.56
CA MET A 177 9.95 7.67 -23.90
C MET A 177 9.43 6.72 -24.97
N ILE A 178 9.01 7.23 -26.13
CA ILE A 178 8.76 6.40 -27.32
C ILE A 178 10.11 6.01 -27.92
N VAL A 179 10.41 4.72 -27.94
CA VAL A 179 11.69 4.17 -28.42
C VAL A 179 11.58 3.62 -29.85
N TYR A 180 10.39 3.20 -30.26
CA TYR A 180 10.11 2.72 -31.60
C TYR A 180 8.63 2.96 -31.96
N ALA A 181 8.36 3.27 -33.22
CA ALA A 181 7.01 3.43 -33.72
C ALA A 181 6.82 2.60 -35.00
N TYR A 182 5.75 1.83 -35.03
CA TYR A 182 5.33 1.03 -36.18
C TYR A 182 4.06 1.63 -36.76
N LYS A 183 4.01 1.79 -38.07
CA LYS A 183 2.81 2.22 -38.79
C LYS A 183 2.67 1.42 -40.08
N ARG A 184 1.51 0.80 -40.31
CA ARG A 184 1.24 0.04 -41.54
C ARG A 184 -0.23 0.10 -41.94
N LEU A 185 -0.45 0.35 -43.23
CA LEU A 185 -1.75 0.18 -43.90
C LEU A 185 -1.81 -1.23 -44.51
N PHE A 186 -2.95 -1.88 -44.34
CA PHE A 186 -3.27 -3.20 -44.86
C PHE A 186 -4.37 -3.04 -45.92
N GLU A 187 -4.02 -3.22 -47.19
CA GLU A 187 -5.00 -3.10 -48.29
C GLU A 187 -5.93 -4.33 -48.34
N ASP A 188 -5.40 -5.51 -48.04
CA ASP A 188 -6.12 -6.78 -47.99
C ASP A 188 -6.24 -7.31 -46.56
N GLU A 189 -7.14 -8.28 -46.36
CA GLU A 189 -7.24 -9.02 -45.11
C GLU A 189 -5.95 -9.81 -44.82
N VAL A 190 -5.46 -9.71 -43.59
CA VAL A 190 -4.23 -10.36 -43.14
C VAL A 190 -4.53 -11.17 -41.88
N LEU A 191 -4.32 -12.49 -41.97
CA LEU A 191 -4.53 -13.41 -40.85
C LEU A 191 -3.62 -13.11 -39.66
N GLU A 192 -2.37 -12.74 -39.92
CA GLU A 192 -1.38 -12.49 -38.87
C GLU A 192 -0.29 -11.52 -39.32
N VAL A 193 0.10 -10.60 -38.43
CA VAL A 193 1.30 -9.77 -38.59
C VAL A 193 2.15 -9.84 -37.33
N GLU A 194 3.45 -10.01 -37.53
CA GLU A 194 4.45 -9.91 -36.48
C GLU A 194 5.19 -8.57 -36.55
N ILE A 195 5.43 -7.98 -35.38
CA ILE A 195 6.12 -6.71 -35.22
C ILE A 195 7.20 -6.92 -34.17
N ASN A 196 8.46 -6.93 -34.61
CA ASN A 196 9.63 -7.26 -33.79
C ASN A 196 10.59 -6.07 -33.72
N PRO A 197 10.42 -5.13 -32.76
CA PRO A 197 11.36 -4.04 -32.58
C PRO A 197 12.72 -4.58 -32.13
N GLU A 198 13.81 -4.14 -32.77
CA GLU A 198 15.18 -4.49 -32.36
C GLU A 198 15.69 -3.63 -31.18
N ILE A 199 14.79 -3.02 -30.41
CA ILE A 199 15.10 -2.14 -29.28
C ILE A 199 14.29 -2.54 -28.05
N ASP A 200 14.88 -2.43 -26.86
CA ASP A 200 14.21 -2.76 -25.59
C ASP A 200 13.04 -1.81 -25.29
N TRP A 201 11.88 -2.39 -25.03
CA TRP A 201 10.64 -1.70 -24.68
C TRP A 201 9.96 -2.39 -23.48
N THR A 202 9.17 -1.64 -22.72
CA THR A 202 8.50 -2.13 -21.50
C THR A 202 6.98 -2.06 -21.60
N PHE A 203 6.44 -1.12 -22.37
CA PHE A 203 5.03 -1.00 -22.66
C PHE A 203 4.81 -0.37 -24.04
N PHE A 204 3.59 -0.38 -24.55
CA PHE A 204 3.26 0.21 -25.83
C PHE A 204 1.86 0.80 -25.85
N ASP A 205 1.65 1.74 -26.77
CA ASP A 205 0.34 2.24 -27.15
C ASP A 205 -0.02 1.66 -28.51
N ILE A 206 -1.31 1.45 -28.76
CA ILE A 206 -1.80 0.90 -30.02
C ILE A 206 -3.07 1.61 -30.46
N GLU A 207 -3.14 1.94 -31.74
CA GLU A 207 -4.29 2.52 -32.42
C GLU A 207 -4.56 1.70 -33.68
N PHE A 208 -5.81 1.32 -33.90
CA PHE A 208 -6.28 0.74 -35.15
C PHE A 208 -7.31 1.65 -35.78
N TYR A 209 -7.13 1.88 -37.06
CA TYR A 209 -8.06 2.58 -37.91
C TYR A 209 -8.59 1.63 -38.97
N LYS A 210 -9.84 1.82 -39.38
CA LYS A 210 -10.43 1.19 -40.57
C LYS A 210 -11.15 2.27 -41.35
N ASP A 211 -10.88 2.38 -42.65
CA ASP A 211 -11.46 3.40 -43.50
C ASP A 211 -11.30 4.85 -42.95
N ASN A 212 -10.15 5.12 -42.31
CA ASN A 212 -9.82 6.35 -41.58
C ASN A 212 -10.61 6.63 -40.28
N GLU A 213 -11.42 5.68 -39.80
CA GLU A 213 -12.08 5.77 -38.50
C GLU A 213 -11.31 5.00 -37.44
N LEU A 214 -11.13 5.57 -36.24
CA LEU A 214 -10.55 4.86 -35.10
C LEU A 214 -11.51 3.77 -34.62
N ILE A 215 -11.06 2.52 -34.64
CA ILE A 215 -11.85 1.36 -34.22
C ILE A 215 -11.31 0.70 -32.95
N PHE A 216 -10.04 0.90 -32.60
CA PHE A 216 -9.46 0.43 -31.35
C PHE A 216 -8.35 1.36 -30.89
N CYS A 217 -8.27 1.61 -29.59
CA CYS A 217 -7.19 2.37 -28.99
C CYS A 217 -6.97 1.94 -27.54
N ASP A 218 -5.73 1.60 -27.22
CA ASP A 218 -5.30 1.38 -25.84
C ASP A 218 -3.87 1.89 -25.63
N SER A 219 -3.56 2.22 -24.38
CA SER A 219 -2.31 2.86 -23.97
C SER A 219 -1.72 2.21 -22.73
N ASP A 220 -0.41 2.31 -22.58
CA ASP A 220 0.33 1.69 -21.47
C ASP A 220 0.11 0.16 -21.39
N LEU A 221 -0.04 -0.51 -22.53
CA LEU A 221 -0.16 -1.96 -22.58
C LEU A 221 1.19 -2.61 -22.27
N PHE A 222 1.17 -3.60 -21.39
CA PHE A 222 2.37 -4.36 -21.01
C PHE A 222 2.06 -5.85 -20.90
N PHE A 223 3.09 -6.65 -21.12
CA PHE A 223 3.08 -8.07 -20.80
C PHE A 223 3.88 -8.29 -19.54
N PHE A 224 3.29 -9.03 -18.61
CA PHE A 224 3.93 -9.31 -17.34
C PHE A 224 5.07 -10.33 -17.55
N GLY A 225 6.32 -9.94 -17.30
CA GLY A 225 7.49 -10.81 -17.47
C GLY A 225 7.76 -11.68 -16.23
N SER A 226 7.87 -11.04 -15.06
CA SER A 226 8.11 -11.73 -13.79
C SER A 226 7.65 -10.91 -12.57
N MET A 227 7.36 -11.60 -11.48
CA MET A 227 6.96 -11.04 -10.19
C MET A 227 7.96 -11.48 -9.13
N ARG A 228 8.50 -10.51 -8.38
CA ARG A 228 9.26 -10.80 -7.16
C ARG A 228 8.35 -10.64 -5.95
N LEU A 229 8.11 -11.74 -5.27
CA LEU A 229 7.37 -11.77 -4.01
C LEU A 229 8.34 -11.79 -2.85
N SER A 230 8.20 -10.82 -1.94
CA SER A 230 8.84 -10.85 -0.63
C SER A 230 7.74 -11.03 0.42
N MET A 231 7.73 -12.20 1.04
CA MET A 231 6.74 -12.55 2.06
C MET A 231 7.42 -12.57 3.42
N GLY A 232 6.92 -11.75 4.35
CA GLY A 232 7.28 -11.83 5.76
C GLY A 232 6.25 -12.64 6.52
N ILE A 233 6.63 -13.80 7.05
CA ILE A 233 5.76 -14.56 7.96
C ILE A 233 5.97 -13.99 9.36
N SER A 234 4.93 -13.34 9.89
CA SER A 234 4.93 -12.82 11.26
C SER A 234 5.01 -13.98 12.24
N ASN A 235 6.14 -14.10 12.92
CA ASN A 235 6.29 -15.06 14.00
C ASN A 235 5.48 -14.62 15.22
N ARG A 236 5.12 -15.57 16.10
CA ARG A 236 4.44 -15.20 17.36
C ARG A 236 5.36 -14.27 18.16
N PRO A 237 4.85 -13.15 18.69
CA PRO A 237 5.64 -12.26 19.52
C PRO A 237 6.09 -13.00 20.79
N LYS A 238 7.27 -12.63 21.30
CA LYS A 238 7.81 -13.19 22.54
C LYS A 238 7.30 -12.36 23.71
N SER A 239 6.57 -12.98 24.63
CA SER A 239 6.03 -12.30 25.81
C SER A 239 7.05 -12.31 26.95
N VAL A 240 7.37 -11.13 27.48
CA VAL A 240 8.30 -10.91 28.58
C VAL A 240 7.52 -10.49 29.82
N LYS A 241 7.65 -11.25 30.91
CA LYS A 241 7.01 -10.92 32.19
C LYS A 241 7.79 -9.82 32.91
N LEU A 242 7.09 -8.73 33.23
CA LEU A 242 7.65 -7.57 33.92
C LEU A 242 7.13 -7.50 35.36
N ASN A 243 7.85 -6.79 36.22
CA ASN A 243 7.59 -6.71 37.66
C ASN A 243 6.93 -5.39 38.09
N SER A 244 7.25 -4.28 37.41
CA SER A 244 6.89 -2.93 37.84
C SER A 244 6.38 -2.03 36.71
N LEU A 245 6.90 -2.13 35.49
CA LEU A 245 6.48 -1.28 34.37
C LEU A 245 5.14 -1.74 33.74
N SER A 246 4.91 -3.04 33.68
CA SER A 246 3.66 -3.68 33.23
C SER A 246 3.61 -5.11 33.79
N SER A 247 2.53 -5.86 33.54
CA SER A 247 2.48 -7.30 33.85
C SER A 247 3.22 -8.15 32.81
N TYR A 248 3.15 -7.75 31.54
CA TYR A 248 3.90 -8.34 30.44
C TYR A 248 4.16 -7.31 29.32
N LEU A 249 5.13 -7.61 28.46
CA LEU A 249 5.39 -6.91 27.22
C LEU A 249 5.62 -7.91 26.09
N ASP A 250 4.89 -7.75 24.99
CA ASP A 250 5.07 -8.58 23.80
C ASP A 250 6.08 -7.93 22.84
N ILE A 251 7.22 -8.59 22.64
CA ILE A 251 8.28 -8.17 21.73
C ILE A 251 8.03 -8.82 20.36
N PRO A 252 7.90 -8.04 19.27
CA PRO A 252 7.75 -8.59 17.93
C PRO A 252 8.99 -9.42 17.57
N THR A 253 8.81 -10.61 17.01
CA THR A 253 9.91 -11.43 16.51
C THR A 253 10.20 -11.08 15.05
N GLU A 254 11.46 -11.16 14.63
CA GLU A 254 11.82 -10.91 13.23
C GLU A 254 10.99 -11.84 12.32
N PRO A 255 10.30 -11.29 11.31
CA PRO A 255 9.54 -12.11 10.39
C PRO A 255 10.50 -12.92 9.54
N THR A 256 10.19 -14.20 9.35
CA THR A 256 10.91 -15.02 8.38
C THR A 256 10.59 -14.48 6.99
N ARG A 257 11.59 -13.91 6.32
CA ARG A 257 11.45 -13.42 4.95
C ARG A 257 11.73 -14.53 3.97
N VAL A 258 10.76 -14.82 3.12
CA VAL A 258 10.92 -15.70 1.97
C VAL A 258 10.81 -14.84 0.72
N GLU A 259 11.84 -14.89 -0.11
CA GLU A 259 11.80 -14.28 -1.43
C GLU A 259 11.57 -15.38 -2.47
N SER A 260 10.66 -15.11 -3.40
CA SER A 260 10.39 -15.99 -4.54
C SER A 260 10.24 -15.14 -5.80
N VAL A 261 10.77 -15.64 -6.91
CA VAL A 261 10.58 -15.05 -8.24
C VAL A 261 9.67 -15.98 -9.03
N ILE A 262 8.59 -15.43 -9.57
CA ILE A 262 7.66 -16.14 -10.44
C ILE A 262 7.80 -15.53 -11.84
N GLY A 263 8.10 -16.33 -12.87
CA GLY A 263 8.23 -15.88 -14.25
C GLY A 263 9.66 -15.95 -14.78
N GLU A 264 9.98 -15.13 -15.78
CA GLU A 264 11.30 -15.08 -16.41
C GLU A 264 12.40 -14.69 -15.41
N GLU A 265 13.60 -15.27 -15.57
CA GLU A 265 14.75 -14.95 -14.74
C GLU A 265 15.17 -13.49 -14.96
N ILE A 266 15.13 -12.68 -13.91
CA ILE A 266 15.45 -11.25 -13.99
C ILE A 266 16.95 -11.09 -14.23
N ASN A 267 17.32 -10.23 -15.17
CA ASN A 267 18.73 -9.91 -15.43
C ASN A 267 19.39 -9.33 -14.16
N GLN A 268 20.62 -9.77 -13.85
CA GLN A 268 21.39 -9.29 -12.69
C GLN A 268 21.50 -7.76 -12.61
N ILE A 269 21.62 -7.08 -13.76
CA ILE A 269 21.70 -5.62 -13.84
C ILE A 269 20.35 -4.99 -13.49
N GLU A 270 19.25 -5.54 -13.99
CA GLU A 270 17.90 -5.06 -13.67
C GLU A 270 17.58 -5.24 -12.18
N ASP A 271 17.96 -6.38 -11.60
CA ASP A 271 17.83 -6.64 -10.16
C ASP A 271 18.67 -5.65 -9.33
N LEU A 272 19.88 -5.34 -9.78
CA LEU A 272 20.73 -4.33 -9.14
C LEU A 272 20.07 -2.94 -9.17
N TYR A 273 19.50 -2.53 -10.31
CA TYR A 273 18.79 -1.25 -10.42
C TYR A 273 17.57 -1.20 -9.50
N ALA A 274 16.75 -2.26 -9.47
CA ALA A 274 15.57 -2.33 -8.62
C ALA A 274 15.94 -2.24 -7.13
N LYS A 275 16.94 -3.03 -6.69
CA LYS A 275 17.48 -2.99 -5.33
C LYS A 275 18.05 -1.62 -4.98
N SER A 276 18.87 -1.06 -5.87
CA SER A 276 19.50 0.25 -5.65
C SER A 276 18.46 1.35 -5.55
N ASN A 277 17.45 1.36 -6.44
CA ASN A 277 16.38 2.35 -6.40
C ASN A 277 15.55 2.24 -5.12
N PHE A 278 15.26 1.01 -4.65
CA PHE A 278 14.59 0.78 -3.37
C PHE A 278 15.41 1.33 -2.20
N GLU A 279 16.71 0.99 -2.14
CA GLU A 279 17.62 1.44 -1.08
C GLU A 279 17.78 2.97 -1.08
N MET A 280 17.96 3.58 -2.25
CA MET A 280 18.07 5.03 -2.42
C MET A 280 16.76 5.73 -2.02
N SER A 281 15.62 5.23 -2.49
CA SER A 281 14.30 5.77 -2.11
C SER A 281 14.03 5.63 -0.62
N ARG A 282 14.46 4.51 0.01
CA ARG A 282 14.37 4.32 1.46
C ARG A 282 15.24 5.34 2.20
N LYS A 283 16.48 5.56 1.76
CA LYS A 283 17.36 6.58 2.35
C LYS A 283 16.73 7.98 2.28
N ILE A 284 16.21 8.35 1.10
CA ILE A 284 15.52 9.63 0.90
C ILE A 284 14.31 9.76 1.82
N ARG A 285 13.43 8.74 1.88
CA ARG A 285 12.25 8.75 2.76
C ARG A 285 12.62 8.83 4.25
N ASN A 286 13.65 8.10 4.67
CA ASN A 286 14.14 8.15 6.05
C ASN A 286 14.68 9.54 6.42
N GLU A 287 15.12 10.33 5.44
CA GLU A 287 15.50 11.73 5.64
C GLU A 287 14.28 12.68 5.58
N GLN A 288 13.16 12.27 4.95
CA GLN A 288 12.08 13.18 4.54
C GLN A 288 10.73 13.07 5.30
N GLU A 289 10.37 11.98 5.99
CA GLU A 289 9.02 11.86 6.62
C GLU A 289 9.04 11.18 8.00
N VAL A 290 8.14 11.36 8.98
CA VAL A 290 6.99 12.27 9.33
C VAL A 290 6.70 11.95 10.82
N ASN A 291 6.37 12.95 11.65
CA ASN A 291 6.13 12.87 13.11
C ASN A 291 7.30 12.38 13.97
N ASN A 292 8.32 13.22 14.13
CA ASN A 292 9.49 12.95 14.97
C ASN A 292 9.24 13.03 16.47
N ILE A 293 8.00 13.26 16.94
CA ILE A 293 7.70 13.54 18.34
C ILE A 293 6.46 12.75 18.77
N THR A 294 6.64 11.88 19.76
CA THR A 294 5.54 11.17 20.43
C THR A 294 5.39 11.71 21.85
N PHE A 295 4.26 12.38 22.13
CA PHE A 295 3.91 12.81 23.48
C PHE A 295 3.25 11.67 24.28
N ILE A 296 3.81 11.38 25.46
CA ILE A 296 3.35 10.36 26.41
C ILE A 296 2.77 11.05 27.63
N LYS A 297 1.59 10.59 28.05
CA LYS A 297 0.93 11.03 29.28
C LYS A 297 1.16 10.02 30.43
N PRO A 298 1.05 10.45 31.70
CA PRO A 298 1.02 9.54 32.84
C PRO A 298 -0.04 8.44 32.63
N GLY A 299 0.33 7.19 32.92
CA GLY A 299 -0.53 6.02 32.67
C GLY A 299 -0.47 5.43 31.26
N GLU A 300 0.22 6.07 30.29
CA GLU A 300 0.45 5.51 28.94
C GLU A 300 1.73 4.66 28.87
N THR A 301 2.10 3.95 29.95
CA THR A 301 3.36 3.18 30.04
C THR A 301 3.53 2.20 28.88
N ASN A 302 2.46 1.48 28.50
CA ASN A 302 2.52 0.52 27.39
C ASN A 302 2.84 1.19 26.05
N ARG A 303 2.38 2.43 25.85
CA ARG A 303 2.69 3.19 24.63
C ARG A 303 4.17 3.59 24.60
N ALA A 304 4.70 4.07 25.72
CA ALA A 304 6.14 4.40 25.83
C ALA A 304 7.03 3.17 25.64
N LEU A 305 6.69 2.05 26.29
CA LEU A 305 7.41 0.79 26.13
C LEU A 305 7.41 0.35 24.66
N LYS A 306 6.24 0.38 24.01
CA LYS A 306 6.10 0.00 22.60
C LYS A 306 6.97 0.86 21.68
N GLU A 307 6.95 2.18 21.82
CA GLU A 307 7.76 3.08 20.99
C GLU A 307 9.27 2.83 21.15
N ILE A 308 9.73 2.67 22.40
CA ILE A 308 11.15 2.42 22.69
C ILE A 308 11.57 1.02 22.20
N THR A 309 10.74 0.00 22.41
CA THR A 309 11.06 -1.36 21.97
C THR A 309 10.95 -1.52 20.47
N GLU A 310 10.00 -0.89 19.79
CA GLU A 310 9.93 -0.87 18.32
C GLU A 310 11.14 -0.16 17.71
N PHE A 311 11.64 0.90 18.36
CA PHE A 311 12.91 1.52 17.96
C PHE A 311 14.08 0.55 18.08
N LEU A 312 14.20 -0.15 19.22
CA LEU A 312 15.30 -1.06 19.53
C LEU A 312 15.20 -2.45 18.88
N ASN A 313 14.01 -2.86 18.44
CA ASN A 313 13.76 -4.15 17.80
C ASN A 313 14.14 -4.12 16.31
N LYS A 314 15.31 -3.55 16.04
CA LYS A 314 15.98 -3.51 14.74
C LYS A 314 17.39 -4.07 14.95
N ASN A 315 17.99 -4.59 13.89
CA ASN A 315 19.32 -5.18 13.97
C ASN A 315 20.38 -4.07 14.07
N PHE A 316 20.87 -3.82 15.30
CA PHE A 316 21.94 -2.87 15.58
C PHE A 316 23.21 -3.58 16.03
N GLU A 317 24.35 -3.04 15.63
CA GLU A 317 25.65 -3.53 16.08
C GLU A 317 25.96 -3.03 17.49
N GLU A 318 25.57 -1.80 17.80
CA GLU A 318 25.85 -1.18 19.08
C GLU A 318 24.72 -0.23 19.51
N VAL A 319 24.39 -0.26 20.80
CA VAL A 319 23.42 0.62 21.44
C VAL A 319 24.08 1.33 22.62
N TRP A 320 23.83 2.64 22.72
CA TRP A 320 24.28 3.50 23.81
C TRP A 320 23.04 4.10 24.50
N ILE A 321 22.88 3.80 25.79
CA ILE A 321 21.79 4.30 26.63
C ILE A 321 22.38 5.29 27.62
N PHE A 322 22.03 6.56 27.46
CA PHE A 322 22.39 7.63 28.37
C PHE A 322 21.18 7.92 29.26
N ASP A 323 21.23 7.54 30.53
CA ASP A 323 20.23 7.92 31.52
C ASP A 323 20.90 8.14 32.89
N PRO A 324 21.05 9.40 33.35
CA PRO A 324 21.75 9.69 34.59
C PRO A 324 21.06 9.10 35.82
N TYR A 325 19.77 8.72 35.74
CA TYR A 325 19.00 8.16 36.85
C TYR A 325 18.70 6.67 36.68
N PHE A 326 19.41 5.99 35.77
CA PHE A 326 19.21 4.56 35.50
C PHE A 326 19.41 3.67 36.74
N THR A 327 20.23 4.10 37.70
CA THR A 327 20.58 3.34 38.90
C THR A 327 19.94 3.85 40.19
N ASP A 328 18.84 4.62 40.09
CA ASP A 328 18.07 5.11 41.25
C ASP A 328 17.56 3.93 42.10
N ARG A 329 17.97 3.88 43.37
CA ARG A 329 17.62 2.81 44.32
C ARG A 329 16.12 2.69 44.55
N THR A 330 15.40 3.82 44.58
CA THR A 330 13.95 3.83 44.86
C THR A 330 13.12 3.25 43.72
N ARG A 331 13.68 3.23 42.50
CA ARG A 331 13.00 2.79 41.27
C ARG A 331 13.71 1.62 40.58
N PHE A 332 14.66 0.98 41.25
CA PHE A 332 15.56 0.00 40.64
C PHE A 332 14.86 -1.24 40.05
N ASN A 333 13.69 -1.61 40.58
CA ASN A 333 12.85 -2.66 39.97
C ASN A 333 12.45 -2.37 38.52
N LYS A 334 12.35 -1.08 38.14
CA LYS A 334 12.07 -0.66 36.76
C LYS A 334 13.32 -0.80 35.88
N THR A 335 14.50 -0.56 36.44
CA THR A 335 15.78 -0.86 35.78
C THR A 335 15.85 -2.34 35.43
N PHE A 336 15.49 -3.23 36.36
CA PHE A 336 15.44 -4.67 36.10
C PHE A 336 14.48 -5.06 34.99
N ASP A 337 13.29 -4.45 34.93
CA ASP A 337 12.36 -4.67 33.83
C ASP A 337 12.96 -4.25 32.48
N TRP A 338 13.67 -3.13 32.43
CA TRP A 338 14.40 -2.70 31.23
C TRP A 338 15.52 -3.66 30.83
N LEU A 339 16.32 -4.13 31.79
CA LEU A 339 17.37 -5.13 31.52
C LEU A 339 16.76 -6.43 30.95
N LYS A 340 15.63 -6.90 31.48
CA LYS A 340 14.90 -8.03 30.89
C LYS A 340 14.49 -7.76 29.46
N ILE A 341 13.92 -6.59 29.17
CA ILE A 341 13.53 -6.20 27.80
C ILE A 341 14.75 -6.20 26.88
N PHE A 342 15.86 -5.57 27.28
CA PHE A 342 17.09 -5.51 26.49
C PHE A 342 17.69 -6.89 26.21
N SER A 343 17.59 -7.83 27.17
CA SER A 343 18.08 -9.20 26.98
C SER A 343 17.33 -9.96 25.89
N GLU A 344 16.10 -9.55 25.57
CA GLU A 344 15.23 -10.21 24.60
C GLU A 344 15.23 -9.57 23.22
N LEU A 345 15.89 -8.42 23.07
CA LEU A 345 16.04 -7.72 21.80
C LEU A 345 17.28 -8.23 21.05
N PRO A 346 17.32 -8.15 19.71
CA PRO A 346 18.43 -8.63 18.87
C PRO A 346 19.64 -7.67 18.90
N LEU A 347 20.07 -7.24 20.09
CA LEU A 347 21.12 -6.25 20.29
C LEU A 347 22.46 -6.93 20.54
N LYS A 348 23.50 -6.57 19.78
CA LYS A 348 24.82 -7.22 19.88
C LYS A 348 25.72 -6.66 20.99
N LYS A 349 25.66 -5.35 21.23
CA LYS A 349 26.43 -4.65 22.27
C LYS A 349 25.61 -3.51 22.86
N ILE A 350 25.57 -3.41 24.18
CA ILE A 350 24.85 -2.33 24.88
C ILE A 350 25.76 -1.64 25.88
N ASN A 351 25.83 -0.32 25.83
CA ASN A 351 26.55 0.51 26.80
C ASN A 351 25.53 1.33 27.60
N PHE A 352 25.50 1.16 28.91
CA PHE A 352 24.64 1.90 29.84
C PHE A 352 25.46 2.97 30.55
N LEU A 353 25.09 4.24 30.36
CA LEU A 353 25.77 5.38 30.96
C LEU A 353 24.86 6.06 31.97
N PHE A 354 25.38 6.19 33.19
CA PHE A 354 24.66 6.73 34.34
C PHE A 354 25.56 7.59 35.21
N TYR A 355 24.95 8.26 36.19
CA TYR A 355 25.64 9.14 37.12
C TYR A 355 25.17 8.89 38.56
N CYS A 356 26.11 8.59 39.45
CA CYS A 356 25.81 8.44 40.88
C CYS A 356 26.35 9.65 41.66
N LYS A 357 25.44 10.54 42.08
CA LYS A 357 25.78 11.69 42.93
C LYS A 357 26.00 11.29 44.40
N ASN A 358 25.16 10.40 44.91
CA ASN A 358 25.20 9.88 46.29
C ASN A 358 24.79 8.41 46.28
N GLU A 359 25.61 7.55 46.88
CA GLU A 359 25.39 6.12 47.01
C GLU A 359 24.18 5.76 47.88
N ASP A 360 23.66 6.69 48.69
CA ASP A 360 22.39 6.50 49.43
C ASP A 360 21.17 6.45 48.51
N ASN A 361 21.23 7.13 47.36
CA ASN A 361 20.08 7.32 46.46
C ASN A 361 20.23 6.56 45.13
N ALA A 362 21.46 6.27 44.70
CA ALA A 362 21.74 5.55 43.46
C ALA A 362 22.88 4.54 43.66
N TYR A 363 22.89 3.48 42.88
CA TYR A 363 24.00 2.52 42.88
C TYR A 363 25.20 3.10 42.12
N SER A 364 26.39 3.05 42.72
CA SER A 364 27.67 3.20 42.02
C SER A 364 27.99 1.94 41.22
N TYR A 365 28.96 2.01 40.31
CA TYR A 365 29.29 0.88 39.42
C TYR A 365 29.63 -0.42 40.19
N ASN A 366 30.39 -0.33 41.30
CA ASN A 366 30.71 -1.49 42.14
C ASN A 366 29.45 -2.08 42.80
N ALA A 367 28.60 -1.23 43.38
CA ALA A 367 27.38 -1.70 44.05
C ALA A 367 26.33 -2.23 43.06
N LEU A 368 26.31 -1.67 41.85
CA LEU A 368 25.43 -2.09 40.78
C LEU A 368 25.82 -3.48 40.24
N GLU A 369 27.12 -3.77 40.12
CA GLU A 369 27.60 -5.09 39.71
C GLU A 369 27.05 -6.18 40.62
N THR A 370 27.19 -6.01 41.94
CA THR A 370 26.62 -6.94 42.93
C THR A 370 25.10 -7.08 42.79
N GLU A 371 24.37 -5.96 42.70
CA GLU A 371 22.91 -5.99 42.62
C GLU A 371 22.39 -6.63 41.31
N VAL A 372 23.11 -6.47 40.19
CA VAL A 372 22.75 -7.09 38.90
C VAL A 372 23.10 -8.57 38.87
N VAL A 373 24.24 -8.97 39.45
CA VAL A 373 24.75 -10.36 39.47
C VAL A 373 24.13 -11.22 40.57
N GLU A 374 23.60 -10.63 41.66
CA GLU A 374 22.91 -11.38 42.72
C GLU A 374 21.39 -11.48 42.48
N ASN A 375 20.89 -10.85 41.41
CA ASN A 375 19.48 -10.93 41.08
C ASN A 375 19.14 -12.26 40.39
N ALA A 376 18.60 -13.19 41.17
CA ALA A 376 18.19 -14.54 40.73
C ALA A 376 17.36 -14.62 39.44
N LEU A 377 16.68 -13.53 39.01
CA LEU A 377 15.92 -13.48 37.76
C LEU A 377 16.78 -13.09 36.54
N LEU A 378 17.84 -12.30 36.73
CA LEU A 378 18.84 -12.01 35.71
C LEU A 378 19.89 -13.12 35.63
N ASP A 379 20.19 -13.82 36.72
CA ASP A 379 21.11 -14.97 36.74
C ASP A 379 20.74 -16.01 35.69
N ASN A 380 19.46 -16.40 35.62
CA ASN A 380 18.98 -17.33 34.60
C ASN A 380 19.11 -16.80 33.16
N ILE A 381 19.06 -15.47 32.96
CA ILE A 381 19.22 -14.86 31.63
C ILE A 381 20.71 -14.82 31.27
N ILE A 382 21.56 -14.43 32.21
CA ILE A 382 23.02 -14.33 32.07
C ILE A 382 23.64 -15.72 31.86
N GLU A 383 23.17 -16.76 32.53
CA GLU A 383 23.65 -18.14 32.36
C GLU A 383 23.30 -18.72 30.99
N ASN A 384 22.15 -18.34 30.41
CA ASN A 384 21.62 -18.92 29.17
C ASN A 384 21.88 -18.07 27.92
N LYS A 385 22.40 -16.85 28.07
CA LYS A 385 22.72 -15.94 26.95
C LYS A 385 24.07 -15.28 27.18
N THR A 386 24.88 -15.21 26.13
CA THR A 386 26.07 -14.36 26.13
C THR A 386 25.63 -12.91 25.96
N LEU A 387 25.57 -12.16 27.07
CA LEU A 387 25.35 -10.72 27.05
C LEU A 387 26.69 -10.02 26.76
N ASN A 388 26.61 -8.82 26.20
CA ASN A 388 27.77 -7.96 25.96
C ASN A 388 27.39 -6.55 26.39
N TRP A 389 27.24 -6.39 27.70
CA TRP A 389 26.76 -5.17 28.32
C TRP A 389 27.90 -4.50 29.06
N THR A 390 28.04 -3.19 28.89
CA THR A 390 29.00 -2.38 29.65
C THR A 390 28.24 -1.32 30.42
N PHE A 391 28.44 -1.27 31.73
CA PHE A 391 27.85 -0.26 32.62
C PHE A 391 28.94 0.74 32.99
N ILE A 392 28.74 2.02 32.69
CA ILE A 392 29.73 3.08 32.81
C ILE A 392 29.17 4.17 33.73
N GLU A 393 29.83 4.36 34.88
CA GLU A 393 29.55 5.47 35.78
C GLU A 393 30.38 6.69 35.38
N THR A 394 29.72 7.81 35.15
CA THR A 394 30.35 9.09 34.81
C THR A 394 30.65 9.92 36.06
N LYS A 395 31.64 10.82 35.97
CA LYS A 395 32.00 11.78 37.04
C LYS A 395 31.03 12.96 37.12
N SER A 396 30.33 13.28 36.03
CA SER A 396 29.35 14.36 35.94
C SER A 396 28.11 13.93 35.18
N ALA A 397 26.97 14.56 35.47
CA ALA A 397 25.69 14.17 34.89
C ALA A 397 25.56 14.64 33.43
N ILE A 398 25.24 13.70 32.54
CA ILE A 398 24.63 14.01 31.24
C ILE A 398 23.13 14.06 31.46
N HIS A 399 22.54 15.26 31.43
CA HIS A 399 21.14 15.45 31.83
C HIS A 399 20.13 14.96 30.80
N ASP A 400 20.45 15.05 29.51
CA ASP A 400 19.59 14.56 28.45
C ASP A 400 19.65 13.04 28.36
N ARG A 401 18.51 12.40 28.04
CA ARG A 401 18.45 10.95 27.89
C ARG A 401 18.37 10.59 26.44
N PHE A 402 19.29 9.73 26.04
CA PHE A 402 19.44 9.27 24.68
C PHE A 402 19.46 7.76 24.65
N ILE A 403 18.85 7.20 23.61
CA ILE A 403 19.13 5.85 23.15
C ILE A 403 19.65 6.00 21.73
N LEU A 404 20.96 5.85 21.56
CA LEU A 404 21.64 6.03 20.28
C LEU A 404 22.11 4.67 19.78
N THR A 405 21.97 4.43 18.48
CA THR A 405 22.31 3.14 17.87
C THR A 405 23.20 3.32 16.64
N LYS A 406 24.05 2.31 16.42
CA LYS A 406 24.90 2.18 15.26
C LYS A 406 24.60 0.85 14.57
N ALA A 407 24.25 0.91 13.28
CA ALA A 407 24.02 -0.26 12.45
C ALA A 407 25.33 -0.69 11.75
N SER A 408 25.36 -1.94 11.29
CA SER A 408 26.55 -2.54 10.66
C SER A 408 26.95 -1.89 9.32
N ASP A 409 26.03 -1.18 8.67
CA ASP A 409 26.27 -0.44 7.43
C ASP A 409 26.76 1.01 7.68
N GLY A 410 27.03 1.37 8.94
CA GLY A 410 27.47 2.70 9.34
C GLY A 410 26.32 3.72 9.46
N GLN A 411 25.07 3.30 9.36
CA GLN A 411 23.94 4.17 9.70
C GLN A 411 23.83 4.36 11.21
N PHE A 412 23.32 5.53 11.59
CA PHE A 412 23.09 5.94 12.97
C PHE A 412 21.62 6.30 13.09
N SER A 413 21.02 5.96 14.22
CA SER A 413 19.68 6.40 14.57
C SER A 413 19.57 6.57 16.07
N GLY A 414 18.69 7.44 16.53
CA GLY A 414 18.55 7.68 17.96
C GLY A 414 17.16 8.08 18.35
N ILE A 415 16.87 7.99 19.64
CA ILE A 415 15.73 8.66 20.26
C ILE A 415 16.18 9.45 21.49
N THR A 416 15.54 10.60 21.72
CA THR A 416 15.61 11.30 23.00
C THR A 416 14.39 10.93 23.83
N VAL A 417 14.57 10.61 25.11
CA VAL A 417 13.46 10.34 26.03
C VAL A 417 13.39 11.48 27.05
N GLY A 418 12.29 12.23 27.07
CA GLY A 418 12.15 13.41 27.94
C GLY A 418 12.08 13.10 29.45
N THR A 419 12.19 11.83 29.84
CA THR A 419 12.21 11.35 31.22
C THR A 419 13.21 10.19 31.34
N SER A 420 13.59 9.83 32.57
CA SER A 420 14.36 8.61 32.80
C SER A 420 13.53 7.38 32.43
N LEU A 421 14.20 6.33 31.96
CA LEU A 421 13.61 5.01 31.72
C LEU A 421 12.90 4.46 32.97
N ASN A 422 13.38 4.80 34.16
CA ASN A 422 12.76 4.45 35.44
C ASN A 422 11.51 5.27 35.78
N SER A 423 11.09 6.18 34.91
CA SER A 423 10.01 7.15 35.15
C SER A 423 9.06 7.31 33.96
N VAL A 424 9.05 6.35 33.03
CA VAL A 424 8.21 6.36 31.82
C VAL A 424 6.71 6.21 32.09
N ASP A 425 6.33 5.82 33.31
CA ASP A 425 4.95 5.59 33.76
C ASP A 425 4.31 6.79 34.46
N THR A 426 5.13 7.71 34.97
CA THR A 426 4.71 8.74 35.95
C THR A 426 4.68 10.15 35.40
N ASN A 427 5.44 10.45 34.34
CA ASN A 427 5.68 11.81 33.86
C ASN A 427 4.94 12.10 32.54
N HIS A 428 4.74 13.39 32.26
CA HIS A 428 4.49 13.86 30.90
C HIS A 428 5.83 14.06 30.20
N PHE A 429 6.03 13.46 29.02
CA PHE A 429 7.30 13.59 28.30
C PHE A 429 7.12 13.34 26.81
N CYS A 430 8.14 13.71 26.03
CA CYS A 430 8.23 13.41 24.62
C CYS A 430 9.28 12.34 24.36
N ILE A 431 9.03 11.47 23.39
CA ILE A 431 10.05 10.67 22.72
C ILE A 431 10.28 11.31 21.36
N ASN A 432 11.52 11.73 21.06
CA ASN A 432 11.85 12.33 19.77
C ASN A 432 12.80 11.45 18.97
N HIS A 433 12.51 11.23 17.69
CA HIS A 433 13.41 10.52 16.79
C HIS A 433 14.51 11.45 16.26
N LEU A 434 15.75 10.96 16.30
CA LEU A 434 16.93 11.62 15.79
C LEU A 434 17.33 10.98 14.46
N ASN A 435 17.59 11.83 13.47
CA ASN A 435 18.11 11.39 12.18
C ASN A 435 19.59 10.96 12.27
N HIS A 436 20.11 10.44 11.17
CA HIS A 436 21.49 9.97 11.07
C HIS A 436 22.53 11.03 11.49
N ASN A 437 22.44 12.23 10.93
CA ASN A 437 23.43 13.29 11.16
C ASN A 437 23.42 13.77 12.61
N SER A 438 22.24 14.00 13.19
CA SER A 438 22.11 14.42 14.59
C SER A 438 22.61 13.33 15.54
N THR A 439 22.22 12.07 15.32
CA THR A 439 22.65 10.94 16.15
C THR A 439 24.15 10.78 16.12
N LYS A 440 24.75 10.79 14.92
CA LYS A 440 26.20 10.66 14.74
C LYS A 440 26.96 11.78 15.44
N THR A 441 26.49 13.02 15.31
CA THR A 441 27.10 14.18 15.96
C THR A 441 27.06 14.03 17.48
N ILE A 442 25.87 13.75 18.04
CA ILE A 442 25.70 13.60 19.50
C ILE A 442 26.56 12.46 20.05
N LEU A 443 26.55 11.29 19.38
CA LEU A 443 27.31 10.14 19.87
C LEU A 443 28.83 10.39 19.84
N ASN A 444 29.34 11.09 18.82
CA ASN A 444 30.74 11.46 18.75
C ASN A 444 31.13 12.40 19.90
N GLU A 445 30.38 13.48 20.11
CA GLU A 445 30.63 14.45 21.21
C GLU A 445 30.57 13.76 22.58
N LEU A 446 29.62 12.83 22.79
CA LEU A 446 29.51 12.09 24.04
C LEU A 446 30.62 11.06 24.21
N SER A 447 31.15 10.51 23.11
CA SER A 447 32.29 9.59 23.15
C SER A 447 33.57 10.34 23.50
N ASP A 448 33.80 11.51 22.89
CA ASP A 448 34.94 12.38 23.21
C ASP A 448 34.90 12.81 24.69
N PHE A 449 33.70 13.14 25.22
CA PHE A 449 33.52 13.43 26.64
C PHE A 449 33.97 12.30 27.56
N LEU A 450 33.78 11.03 27.17
CA LEU A 450 34.17 9.87 27.99
C LEU A 450 35.69 9.64 27.98
N ASP A 451 36.37 10.02 26.90
CA ASP A 451 37.83 9.91 26.76
C ASP A 451 38.58 10.96 27.62
N ASP A 452 37.94 12.07 27.99
CA ASP A 452 38.47 13.15 28.85
C ASP A 452 38.56 12.79 30.35
N GLU A 453 38.85 11.53 30.68
CA GLU A 453 38.85 10.97 32.04
C GLU A 453 37.52 11.15 32.81
N ASN A 454 36.39 11.40 32.14
CA ASN A 454 35.10 11.60 32.83
C ASN A 454 34.41 10.31 33.28
N VAL A 455 35.07 9.16 33.13
CA VAL A 455 34.62 7.88 33.67
C VAL A 455 35.12 7.72 35.10
N LYS A 456 34.20 7.41 36.02
CA LYS A 456 34.52 7.09 37.42
C LYS A 456 34.82 5.60 37.59
N GLY A 457 34.14 4.74 36.83
CA GLY A 457 34.35 3.30 36.81
C GLY A 457 33.39 2.61 35.85
N PHE A 458 33.65 1.33 35.56
CA PHE A 458 32.76 0.52 34.74
C PHE A 458 32.90 -0.97 35.09
N PHE A 459 31.89 -1.76 34.74
CA PHE A 459 31.96 -3.23 34.72
C PHE A 459 31.28 -3.78 33.47
N LYS A 460 31.52 -5.05 33.17
CA LYS A 460 30.99 -5.74 31.99
C LYS A 460 30.32 -7.04 32.36
N ILE A 461 29.24 -7.36 31.65
CA ILE A 461 28.53 -8.64 31.71
C ILE A 461 28.59 -9.27 30.33
#